data_AF-A0A1V4GZE3-F1
#
_entry.id   AF-A0A1V4GZE3-F1
#
_cell.length_a   1.000
_cell.length_b   1.000
_cell.length_c   1.000
_cell.angle_alpha   90.00
_cell.angle_beta   90.00
_cell.angle_gamma   90.00
#
_symmetry.space_group_name_H-M   'P 1'
#
loop_
_entity.id
_entity.type
_entity.pdbx_description
1 polymer ?
#
loop_
_entity_poly.entity_id
_entity_poly.type
_entity_poly.pdbx_seq_one_letter_code
_entity_poly.pdbx_strand_id
1 'polypeptide(L)'
;MINKEESEQDTITISGKVTDVPVGQDVLVACYCSTCANVNWKEIYAKVKENGEFSVDFSTIDLVRAGNNTIKTTVTVVDNAKNTATASTEKTYSVDTDAPAPTIQIGNVTDDNLINQDDSTQTGAIVSVLVNDLGGG
;
A
#
# COMPACT_ATOMS: atom_id res chain seq x y z
N MET A 1 2.44 -1.98 3.79
CA MET A 1 1.01 -1.84 3.47
C MET A 1 0.95 -1.01 2.21
N ILE A 2 0.06 -1.33 1.28
CA ILE A 2 -0.28 -0.49 0.12
C ILE A 2 -1.61 0.17 0.45
N ASN A 3 -1.63 1.49 0.59
CA ASN A 3 -2.82 2.24 0.93
C ASN A 3 -3.58 2.75 -0.33
N LYS A 4 -4.67 3.50 -0.13
CA LYS A 4 -5.46 4.11 -1.21
C LYS A 4 -4.62 5.01 -2.14
N GLU A 5 -3.77 5.88 -1.59
CA GLU A 5 -2.94 6.80 -2.36
C GLU A 5 -1.88 6.05 -3.19
N GLU A 6 -1.19 5.09 -2.58
CA GLU A 6 -0.20 4.24 -3.24
C GLU A 6 -0.85 3.41 -4.36
N SER A 7 -2.09 2.95 -4.18
CA SER A 7 -2.83 2.17 -5.18
C SER A 7 -3.13 2.93 -6.48
N GLU A 8 -3.07 4.26 -6.45
CA GLU A 8 -3.33 5.14 -7.59
C GLU A 8 -2.06 5.47 -8.39
N GLN A 9 -0.90 5.12 -7.85
CA GLN A 9 0.37 5.24 -8.57
C GLN A 9 0.50 4.12 -9.60
N ASP A 10 1.15 4.38 -10.73
CA ASP A 10 1.40 3.35 -11.76
C ASP A 10 2.33 2.24 -11.25
N THR A 11 3.28 2.61 -10.39
CA THR A 11 4.30 1.74 -9.83
C THR A 11 4.57 1.99 -8.35
N ILE A 12 4.93 0.93 -7.63
CA ILE A 12 5.48 1.00 -6.28
C ILE A 12 6.96 0.62 -6.32
N THR A 13 7.80 1.45 -5.72
CA THR A 13 9.22 1.16 -5.54
C THR A 13 9.43 0.25 -4.34
N ILE A 14 10.00 -0.93 -4.57
CA ILE A 14 10.49 -1.82 -3.52
C ILE A 14 11.99 -1.57 -3.37
N SER A 15 12.40 -1.20 -2.16
CA SER A 15 13.80 -0.94 -1.83
C SER A 15 14.27 -1.77 -0.65
N GLY A 16 15.59 -1.93 -0.54
CA GLY A 16 16.22 -2.61 0.56
C GLY A 16 17.71 -2.36 0.60
N LYS A 17 18.35 -2.98 1.59
CA LYS A 17 19.79 -2.88 1.82
C LYS A 17 20.39 -4.26 1.99
N VAL A 18 21.55 -4.47 1.39
CA VAL A 18 22.40 -5.64 1.59
C VAL A 18 23.70 -5.22 2.27
N THR A 19 24.25 -6.09 3.11
CA THR A 19 25.56 -5.89 3.76
C THR A 19 26.56 -6.87 3.19
N ASP A 20 27.84 -6.47 3.16
CA ASP A 20 28.93 -7.32 2.67
C ASP A 20 28.78 -7.79 1.21
N VAL A 21 28.06 -7.00 0.40
CA VAL A 21 27.89 -7.24 -1.04
C VAL A 21 28.54 -6.11 -1.83
N PRO A 22 29.49 -6.40 -2.75
CA PRO A 22 30.07 -5.39 -3.63
C PRO A 22 29.04 -4.68 -4.52
N VAL A 23 29.32 -3.41 -4.84
CA VAL A 23 28.55 -2.62 -5.80
C VAL A 23 28.50 -3.33 -7.15
N GLY A 24 27.35 -3.30 -7.82
CA GLY A 24 27.14 -3.91 -9.13
C GLY A 24 26.80 -5.40 -9.13
N GLN A 25 26.73 -6.04 -7.95
CA GLN A 25 26.18 -7.39 -7.82
C GLN A 25 24.67 -7.41 -8.10
N ASP A 26 24.17 -8.56 -8.54
CA ASP A 26 22.77 -8.75 -8.91
C ASP A 26 21.90 -9.05 -7.68
N VAL A 27 20.81 -8.31 -7.58
CA VAL A 27 19.71 -8.54 -6.64
C VAL A 27 18.46 -8.87 -7.44
N LEU A 28 17.95 -10.08 -7.26
CA LEU A 28 16.69 -10.53 -7.81
C LEU A 28 15.57 -10.21 -6.82
N VAL A 29 14.61 -9.40 -7.22
CA VAL A 29 13.40 -9.13 -6.45
C VAL A 29 12.22 -9.76 -7.19
N ALA A 30 11.44 -10.56 -6.48
CA ALA A 30 10.32 -11.29 -7.04
C ALA A 30 9.03 -10.94 -6.28
N CYS A 31 8.02 -10.51 -7.00
CA CYS A 31 6.67 -10.35 -6.48
C CYS A 31 5.81 -11.52 -6.93
N TYR A 32 4.92 -12.00 -6.08
CA TYR A 32 3.99 -13.05 -6.49
C TYR A 32 3.04 -12.51 -7.57
N CYS A 33 2.78 -13.33 -8.59
CA CYS A 33 1.98 -12.97 -9.74
C CYS A 33 1.06 -14.15 -10.10
N SER A 34 -0.21 -14.05 -9.70
CA SER A 34 -1.23 -15.09 -9.97
C SER A 34 -1.64 -15.18 -11.45
N THR A 35 -1.38 -14.13 -12.23
CA THR A 35 -1.77 -14.00 -13.65
C THR A 35 -0.61 -14.25 -14.62
N CYS A 36 0.61 -14.44 -14.12
CA CYS A 36 1.78 -14.68 -14.93
C CYS A 36 1.74 -16.09 -15.54
N ALA A 37 1.99 -16.21 -16.85
CA ALA A 37 1.92 -17.49 -17.53
C ALA A 37 3.09 -18.40 -17.11
N ASN A 38 2.78 -19.60 -16.58
CA ASN A 38 3.72 -20.67 -16.21
C ASN A 38 4.71 -20.36 -15.07
N VAL A 39 4.67 -19.16 -14.50
CA VAL A 39 5.48 -18.75 -13.34
C VAL A 39 4.60 -17.99 -12.34
N ASN A 40 4.74 -18.31 -11.05
CA ASN A 40 3.98 -17.62 -9.98
C ASN A 40 4.68 -16.34 -9.49
N TRP A 41 5.78 -15.95 -10.14
CA TRP A 41 6.65 -14.86 -9.69
C TRP A 41 6.97 -13.95 -10.85
N LYS A 42 6.80 -12.65 -10.65
CA LYS A 42 7.32 -11.61 -11.52
C LYS A 42 8.66 -11.15 -10.95
N GLU A 43 9.71 -11.35 -11.74
CA GLU A 43 11.09 -11.12 -11.34
C GLU A 43 11.66 -9.86 -11.98
N ILE A 44 12.33 -9.03 -11.18
CA ILE A 44 13.05 -7.84 -11.64
C ILE A 44 14.45 -7.86 -11.01
N TYR A 45 15.46 -7.58 -11.83
CA TYR A 45 16.85 -7.49 -11.39
C TYR A 45 17.22 -6.04 -11.10
N ALA A 46 17.91 -5.83 -9.99
CA ALA A 46 18.58 -4.59 -9.63
C ALA A 46 20.06 -4.82 -9.39
N LYS A 47 20.82 -3.72 -9.38
CA LYS A 47 22.22 -3.70 -8.98
C LYS A 47 22.35 -3.10 -7.59
N VAL A 48 23.27 -3.66 -6.81
CA VAL A 48 23.69 -3.07 -5.52
C VAL A 48 24.40 -1.74 -5.78
N LYS A 49 23.98 -0.67 -5.08
CA LYS A 49 24.53 0.69 -5.15
C LYS A 49 25.67 0.90 -4.14
N GLU A 50 26.36 2.05 -4.21
CA GLU A 50 27.53 2.42 -3.38
C GLU A 50 27.37 2.19 -1.86
N ASN A 51 26.15 2.33 -1.35
CA ASN A 51 25.78 2.20 0.06
C ASN A 51 25.14 0.84 0.42
N GLY A 52 25.18 -0.13 -0.49
CA GLY A 52 24.53 -1.43 -0.33
C GLY A 52 23.02 -1.41 -0.63
N GLU A 53 22.46 -0.30 -1.13
CA GLU A 53 21.03 -0.21 -1.45
C GLU A 53 20.71 -0.82 -2.81
N PHE A 54 19.48 -1.30 -2.95
CA PHE A 54 18.88 -1.66 -4.23
C PHE A 54 17.43 -1.16 -4.27
N SER A 55 16.91 -0.99 -5.48
CA SER A 55 15.53 -0.56 -5.70
C SER A 55 15.01 -1.11 -7.03
N VAL A 56 13.75 -1.53 -7.06
CA VAL A 56 13.03 -1.97 -8.26
C VAL A 56 11.62 -1.41 -8.23
N ASP A 57 11.07 -1.11 -9.39
CA ASP A 57 9.69 -0.65 -9.52
C ASP A 57 8.81 -1.78 -10.04
N PHE A 58 7.77 -2.11 -9.28
CA PHE A 58 6.72 -3.04 -9.70
C PHE A 58 5.47 -2.27 -10.08
N SER A 59 4.70 -2.78 -11.03
CA SER A 59 3.40 -2.19 -11.32
C SER A 59 2.47 -2.38 -10.12
N THR A 60 1.84 -1.30 -9.69
CA THR A 60 0.95 -1.30 -8.52
C THR A 60 -0.18 -2.31 -8.69
N ILE A 61 -0.72 -2.44 -9.91
CA ILE A 61 -1.80 -3.39 -10.20
C ILE A 61 -1.38 -4.85 -9.96
N ASP A 62 -0.12 -5.19 -10.22
CA ASP A 62 0.40 -6.54 -9.97
C ASP A 62 0.48 -6.82 -8.47
N LEU A 63 0.89 -5.82 -7.67
CA LEU A 63 1.00 -5.96 -6.22
C LEU A 63 -0.37 -6.03 -5.55
N VAL A 64 -1.32 -5.21 -5.99
CA VAL A 64 -2.70 -5.19 -5.47
C VAL A 64 -3.44 -6.48 -5.81
N ARG A 65 -3.20 -7.05 -7.00
CA ARG A 65 -3.89 -8.26 -7.49
C ARG A 65 -3.07 -9.54 -7.35
N ALA A 66 -1.95 -9.50 -6.64
CA ALA A 66 -1.06 -10.64 -6.47
C ALA A 66 -1.83 -11.86 -5.95
N GLY A 67 -2.76 -11.68 -5.01
CA GLY A 67 -3.51 -12.76 -4.35
C GLY A 67 -2.69 -13.48 -3.26
N ASN A 68 -1.36 -13.41 -3.35
CA ASN A 68 -0.44 -13.67 -2.25
C ASN A 68 0.53 -12.49 -2.16
N ASN A 69 0.39 -11.69 -1.10
CA ASN A 69 1.14 -10.45 -0.96
C ASN A 69 2.52 -10.70 -0.35
N THR A 70 3.35 -11.47 -1.05
CA THR A 70 4.72 -11.82 -0.64
C THR A 70 5.72 -11.30 -1.66
N ILE A 71 6.77 -10.67 -1.14
CA ILE A 71 7.97 -10.25 -1.86
C ILE A 71 9.10 -11.18 -1.46
N LYS A 72 9.81 -11.73 -2.43
CA LYS A 72 11.05 -12.46 -2.21
C LYS A 72 12.21 -11.66 -2.76
N THR A 73 13.33 -11.67 -2.07
CA THR A 73 14.54 -11.01 -2.53
C THR A 73 15.69 -11.98 -2.38
N THR A 74 16.47 -12.16 -3.44
CA THR A 74 17.65 -13.00 -3.48
C THR A 74 18.81 -12.17 -3.98
N VAL A 75 19.89 -12.12 -3.22
CA VAL A 75 21.15 -11.52 -3.65
C VAL A 75 22.17 -12.61 -3.93
N THR A 76 22.89 -12.46 -5.04
CA THR A 76 24.01 -13.33 -5.39
C THR A 76 25.28 -12.51 -5.38
N VAL A 77 26.27 -12.97 -4.62
CA VAL A 77 27.60 -12.37 -4.56
C VAL A 77 28.56 -13.26 -5.32
N VAL A 78 29.38 -12.64 -6.17
CA VAL A 78 30.51 -13.30 -6.83
C VAL A 78 31.80 -12.61 -6.41
N ASP A 79 32.73 -13.36 -5.81
CA ASP A 79 34.05 -12.83 -5.47
C ASP A 79 35.01 -12.84 -6.67
N ASN A 80 36.19 -12.24 -6.52
CA ASN A 80 37.20 -12.18 -7.58
C ASN A 80 37.75 -13.55 -7.99
N ALA A 81 37.65 -14.56 -7.11
CA ALA A 81 38.03 -15.94 -7.37
C ALA A 81 36.89 -16.75 -8.00
N LYS A 82 35.75 -16.11 -8.31
CA LYS A 82 34.52 -16.70 -8.85
C LYS A 82 33.80 -17.65 -7.89
N ASN A 83 34.05 -17.55 -6.59
CA ASN A 83 33.18 -18.19 -5.61
C ASN A 83 31.85 -17.43 -5.54
N THR A 84 30.75 -18.18 -5.41
CA THR A 84 29.41 -17.61 -5.31
C THR A 84 28.81 -17.86 -3.94
N ALA A 85 28.10 -16.86 -3.42
CA ALA A 85 27.28 -16.97 -2.22
C ALA A 85 25.90 -16.38 -2.50
N THR A 86 24.85 -17.01 -2.00
CA THR A 86 23.48 -16.56 -2.15
C THR A 86 22.84 -16.34 -0.79
N ALA A 87 22.05 -15.28 -0.68
CA ALA A 87 21.20 -15.02 0.47
C ALA A 87 19.81 -14.64 -0.01
N SER A 88 18.78 -15.12 0.67
CA SER A 88 17.39 -14.82 0.35
C SER A 88 16.59 -14.42 1.58
N THR A 89 15.59 -13.58 1.36
CA THR A 89 14.64 -13.15 2.38
C THR A 89 13.25 -12.95 1.77
N GLU A 90 12.23 -12.99 2.60
CA GLU A 90 10.85 -12.81 2.19
C GLU A 90 10.14 -11.82 3.12
N LYS A 91 9.26 -11.01 2.56
CA LYS A 91 8.45 -10.05 3.31
C LYS A 91 7.04 -10.02 2.78
N THR A 92 6.07 -10.04 3.69
CA THR A 92 4.65 -9.90 3.34
C THR A 92 4.20 -8.44 3.43
N TYR A 93 3.16 -8.10 2.69
CA TYR A 93 2.50 -6.79 2.76
C TYR A 93 0.98 -6.94 2.79
N SER A 94 0.28 -5.94 3.33
CA SER A 94 -1.18 -5.81 3.25
C SER A 94 -1.56 -4.78 2.19
N VAL A 95 -2.80 -4.87 1.70
CA VAL A 95 -3.41 -3.89 0.78
C VAL A 95 -4.66 -3.37 1.47
N ASP A 96 -4.79 -2.05 1.58
CA ASP A 96 -5.94 -1.36 2.14
C ASP A 96 -6.24 -0.13 1.29
N THR A 97 -7.19 -0.27 0.37
CA THR A 97 -7.56 0.79 -0.57
C THR A 97 -8.91 1.40 -0.26
N ASP A 98 -9.48 1.11 0.91
CA ASP A 98 -10.80 1.59 1.28
C ASP A 98 -10.68 2.97 1.93
N ALA A 99 -11.28 3.97 1.30
CA ALA A 99 -11.35 5.30 1.88
C ALA A 99 -12.42 5.32 2.99
N PRO A 100 -12.20 6.06 4.10
CA PRO A 100 -13.24 6.27 5.10
C PRO A 100 -14.48 6.91 4.46
N ALA A 101 -15.65 6.31 4.68
CA ALA A 101 -16.93 6.89 4.22
C ALA A 101 -17.48 7.83 5.30
N PRO A 102 -17.65 9.14 5.02
CA PRO A 102 -18.26 10.05 5.99
C PRO A 102 -19.75 9.74 6.12
N THR A 103 -20.26 9.79 7.35
CA THR A 103 -21.70 9.72 7.63
C THR A 103 -22.21 11.09 8.08
N ILE A 104 -23.23 11.61 7.40
CA ILE A 104 -23.94 12.82 7.81
C ILE A 104 -25.28 12.39 8.42
N GLN A 105 -25.54 12.80 9.66
CA GLN A 105 -26.84 12.67 10.28
C GLN A 105 -27.45 14.06 10.49
N ILE A 106 -28.66 14.25 10.01
CA ILE A 106 -29.47 15.45 10.28
C ILE A 106 -30.49 15.06 11.36
N GLY A 107 -30.48 15.78 12.48
CA GLY A 107 -31.51 15.65 13.50
C GLY A 107 -32.86 16.19 13.02
N ASN A 108 -33.94 15.94 13.78
CA ASN A 108 -35.25 16.49 13.44
C ASN A 108 -35.22 18.03 13.40
N VAL A 109 -36.02 18.63 12.51
CA VAL A 109 -36.13 20.10 12.37
C VAL A 109 -36.87 20.73 13.55
N THR A 110 -37.79 19.98 14.17
CA THR A 110 -38.60 20.26 15.37
C THR A 110 -38.76 18.94 16.14
N ASP A 111 -39.39 18.91 17.32
CA ASP A 111 -39.53 17.66 18.11
C ASP A 111 -40.16 16.49 17.33
N ASP A 112 -41.11 16.79 16.45
CA ASP A 112 -41.84 15.83 15.60
C ASP A 112 -41.49 15.92 14.10
N ASN A 113 -40.53 16.77 13.74
CA ASN A 113 -40.11 17.02 12.36
C ASN A 113 -41.20 17.60 11.44
N LEU A 114 -42.23 18.25 12.01
CA LEU A 114 -43.24 19.03 11.29
C LEU A 114 -43.14 20.50 11.69
N ILE A 115 -43.31 21.41 10.73
CA ILE A 115 -43.40 22.86 11.01
C ILE A 115 -44.87 23.23 11.14
N ASN A 116 -45.29 23.68 12.31
CA ASN A 116 -46.67 24.06 12.61
C ASN A 116 -46.75 25.39 13.41
N GLN A 117 -47.97 25.81 13.79
CA GLN A 117 -48.16 27.07 14.52
C GLN A 117 -47.62 27.04 15.96
N ASP A 118 -47.51 25.87 16.58
CA ASP A 118 -46.99 25.73 17.94
C ASP A 118 -45.46 25.99 17.98
N ASP A 119 -44.78 25.74 16.86
CA ASP A 119 -43.35 26.06 16.66
C ASP A 119 -43.07 27.57 16.59
N SER A 120 -44.08 28.40 16.34
CA SER A 120 -43.92 29.87 16.27
C SER A 120 -43.53 30.50 17.61
N THR A 121 -43.68 29.76 18.72
CA THR A 121 -43.28 30.18 20.07
C THR A 121 -41.91 29.64 20.48
N GLN A 122 -41.37 28.64 19.76
CA GLN A 122 -40.02 28.14 19.96
C GLN A 122 -39.03 28.99 19.18
N THR A 123 -38.44 29.99 19.85
CA THR A 123 -37.39 30.81 19.25
C THR A 123 -36.11 29.97 19.09
N GLY A 124 -35.86 29.46 17.88
CA GLY A 124 -34.57 28.87 17.49
C GLY A 124 -34.57 27.35 17.32
N ALA A 125 -35.21 26.85 16.25
CA ALA A 125 -34.94 25.51 15.75
C ALA A 125 -33.46 25.41 15.33
N ILE A 126 -32.63 24.78 16.17
CA ILE A 126 -31.23 24.53 15.88
C ILE A 126 -31.14 23.20 15.13
N VAL A 127 -30.86 23.26 13.83
CA VAL A 127 -30.47 22.05 13.07
C VAL A 127 -29.08 21.64 13.55
N SER A 128 -29.03 20.59 14.35
CA SER A 128 -27.77 20.00 14.80
C SER A 128 -27.25 19.07 13.71
N VAL A 129 -26.15 19.46 13.07
CA VAL A 129 -25.39 18.59 12.15
C VAL A 129 -24.24 17.99 12.96
N LEU A 130 -24.28 16.67 13.16
CA LEU A 130 -23.12 15.92 13.66
C LEU A 130 -22.29 15.47 12.46
N VAL A 131 -21.08 16.02 12.31
CA VAL A 131 -20.08 15.50 11.36
C VAL A 131 -19.14 14.61 12.16
N ASN A 132 -19.27 13.29 12.01
CA ASN A 132 -18.25 12.37 12.48
C ASN A 132 -17.16 12.29 11.42
N ASP A 133 -16.11 13.10 11.56
CA ASP A 133 -14.84 12.89 10.85
C ASP A 133 -14.12 11.71 11.52
N LEU A 134 -14.19 10.53 10.90
CA LEU A 134 -13.37 9.40 11.30
C LEU A 134 -12.05 9.53 10.55
N GLY A 135 -11.13 10.22 11.22
CA GLY A 135 -9.83 10.63 10.70
C GLY A 135 -9.09 9.54 9.91
N GLY A 136 -8.39 10.02 8.88
CA GLY A 136 -7.58 9.21 7.98
C GLY A 136 -6.55 8.33 8.70
N GLY A 137 -6.37 7.15 8.12
CA GLY A 137 -5.20 6.29 8.27
C GLY A 137 -4.66 5.97 6.88
#